data_AF-A0A1M7J998-F1
#
_entry.id   AF-A0A1M7J998-F1
#
_cell.length_a   1.000
_cell.length_b   1.000
_cell.length_c   1.000
_cell.angle_alpha   90.00
_cell.angle_beta   90.00
_cell.angle_gamma   90.00
#
_symmetry.space_group_name_H-M   'P 1'
#
loop_
_entity.id
_entity.type
_entity.pdbx_description
1 polymer ?
#
loop_
_entity_poly.entity_id
_entity_poly.type
_entity_poly.pdbx_seq_one_letter_code
_entity_poly.pdbx_strand_id
1 'polypeptide(L)'
;MEGMEELIERIESGTQKLILDYTVRKRIKDSLEEEKANKIRQLERLKEEIDLLEKVRILLQKTSDYAREQVKQQIEMLVTRCLQFIFGENIEFKIELSEVRGRPEAEFYVVSSYGDTRVITKPQDARGGGIVDVISLALRIAIIQCSNTYVNGPIILDEPAKHVSSEYIANVAYFLKQISKVFKRQIIMVTHNQFLSEIADLAYKVEIKDGESVVTVCSSKENA
;
A
#
# COMPACT_ATOMS: atom_id res chain seq x y z
N MET A 1 -27.12 22.88 -93.61
CA MET A 1 -26.24 21.82 -93.05
C MET A 1 -25.45 22.38 -91.88
N GLU A 2 -24.80 23.54 -92.01
CA GLU A 2 -24.02 24.20 -90.94
C GLU A 2 -24.75 24.40 -89.60
N GLY A 3 -26.00 24.87 -89.58
CA GLY A 3 -26.73 25.09 -88.31
C GLY A 3 -27.12 23.80 -87.55
N MET A 4 -27.08 22.65 -88.20
CA MET A 4 -27.32 21.35 -87.58
C MET A 4 -26.01 20.77 -87.00
N GLU A 5 -24.87 21.05 -87.64
CA GLU A 5 -23.54 20.74 -87.11
C GLU A 5 -23.22 21.55 -85.85
N GLU A 6 -23.49 22.86 -85.83
CA GLU A 6 -23.32 23.70 -84.61
C GLU A 6 -24.17 23.21 -83.43
N LEU A 7 -25.39 22.72 -83.70
CA LEU A 7 -26.28 22.19 -82.67
C LEU A 7 -25.75 20.88 -82.10
N ILE A 8 -25.24 19.99 -82.96
CA ILE A 8 -24.59 18.73 -82.57
C ILE A 8 -23.35 19.04 -81.73
N GLU A 9 -22.51 19.98 -82.15
CA GLU A 9 -21.28 20.38 -81.44
C GLU A 9 -21.59 20.97 -80.04
N ARG A 10 -22.65 21.78 -79.91
CA ARG A 10 -23.14 22.26 -78.60
C ARG A 10 -23.64 21.14 -77.70
N ILE A 11 -24.38 20.17 -78.25
CA ILE A 11 -24.88 19.03 -77.50
C ILE A 11 -23.70 18.16 -77.05
N GLU A 12 -22.74 17.86 -77.91
CA GLU A 12 -21.55 17.09 -77.58
C GLU A 12 -20.72 17.77 -76.48
N SER A 13 -20.49 19.08 -76.58
CA SER A 13 -19.80 19.86 -75.55
C SER A 13 -20.54 19.86 -74.21
N GLY A 14 -21.87 20.03 -74.24
CA GLY A 14 -22.72 19.93 -73.05
C GLY A 14 -22.68 18.54 -72.40
N THR A 15 -22.70 17.50 -73.23
CA THR A 15 -22.64 16.10 -72.80
C THR A 15 -21.29 15.76 -72.18
N GLN A 16 -20.18 16.24 -72.76
CA GLN A 16 -18.83 16.08 -72.19
C GLN A 16 -18.70 16.78 -70.82
N LYS A 17 -19.25 17.99 -70.67
CA LYS A 17 -19.29 18.67 -69.36
C LYS A 17 -20.08 17.89 -68.31
N LEU A 18 -21.24 17.35 -68.69
CA LEU A 18 -22.07 16.52 -67.82
C LEU A 18 -21.35 15.23 -67.40
N ILE A 19 -20.67 14.56 -68.33
CA ILE A 19 -19.87 13.36 -68.04
C ILE A 19 -18.72 13.69 -67.07
N LEU A 20 -18.05 14.82 -67.27
CA LEU A 20 -16.97 15.25 -66.38
C LEU A 20 -17.49 15.54 -64.96
N ASP A 21 -18.56 16.33 -64.82
CA ASP A 21 -19.17 16.65 -63.52
C ASP A 21 -19.68 15.39 -62.80
N TYR A 22 -20.34 14.49 -63.54
CA TYR A 22 -20.76 13.19 -63.00
C TYR A 22 -19.57 12.36 -62.51
N THR A 23 -18.47 12.31 -63.27
CA THR A 23 -17.27 11.54 -62.91
C THR A 23 -16.60 12.11 -61.65
N VAL A 24 -16.51 13.44 -61.54
CA VAL A 24 -15.97 14.13 -60.36
C VAL A 24 -16.83 13.84 -59.13
N ARG A 25 -18.16 14.03 -59.23
CA ARG A 25 -19.09 13.76 -58.12
C ARG A 25 -19.08 12.30 -57.71
N LYS A 26 -18.96 11.37 -58.66
CA LYS A 26 -18.82 9.94 -58.38
C LYS A 26 -17.56 9.64 -57.57
N ARG A 27 -16.39 10.19 -57.95
CA ARG A 27 -15.16 10.03 -57.16
C ARG A 27 -15.28 10.59 -55.74
N ILE A 28 -15.89 11.77 -55.60
CA ILE A 28 -16.10 12.37 -54.27
C ILE A 28 -16.98 11.46 -53.43
N LYS A 29 -18.07 10.93 -54.00
CA LYS A 29 -18.93 9.96 -53.34
C LYS A 29 -18.16 8.71 -52.92
N ASP A 30 -17.42 8.08 -53.84
CA ASP A 30 -16.66 6.86 -53.57
C ASP A 30 -15.62 7.10 -52.46
N SER A 31 -14.91 8.23 -52.49
CA SER A 31 -13.95 8.64 -51.44
C SER A 31 -14.61 8.87 -50.09
N LEU A 32 -15.79 9.49 -50.05
CA LEU A 32 -16.55 9.72 -48.81
C LEU A 32 -17.10 8.40 -48.24
N GLU A 33 -17.51 7.46 -49.11
CA GLU A 33 -17.94 6.13 -48.68
C GLU A 33 -16.78 5.33 -48.07
N GLU A 34 -15.59 5.42 -48.66
CA GLU A 34 -14.38 4.81 -48.10
C GLU A 34 -13.97 5.44 -46.76
N GLU A 35 -14.00 6.77 -46.66
CA GLU A 35 -13.69 7.48 -45.41
C GLU A 35 -14.70 7.11 -44.31
N LYS A 36 -16.00 7.05 -44.65
CA LYS A 36 -17.05 6.60 -43.74
C LYS A 36 -16.80 5.18 -43.24
N ALA A 37 -16.47 4.25 -44.14
CA ALA A 37 -16.15 2.87 -43.76
C ALA A 37 -14.93 2.79 -42.83
N ASN A 38 -13.89 3.60 -43.09
CA ASN A 38 -12.72 3.69 -42.22
C ASN A 38 -13.05 4.24 -40.84
N LYS A 39 -13.84 5.32 -40.76
CA LYS A 39 -14.27 5.89 -39.46
C LYS A 39 -15.14 4.93 -38.67
N ILE A 40 -16.02 4.17 -39.32
CA ILE A 40 -16.84 3.14 -38.65
C ILE A 40 -15.93 2.07 -38.04
N ARG A 41 -14.96 1.53 -38.80
CA ARG A 41 -14.00 0.56 -38.29
C ARG A 41 -13.16 1.10 -37.12
N GLN A 42 -12.71 2.36 -37.22
CA GLN A 42 -11.99 3.01 -36.12
C GLN A 42 -12.86 3.14 -34.87
N LEU A 43 -14.12 3.52 -35.03
CA LEU A 43 -15.08 3.69 -33.93
C LEU A 43 -15.37 2.35 -33.25
N GLU A 44 -15.51 1.27 -34.00
CA GLU A 44 -15.65 -0.09 -33.46
C GLU A 44 -14.41 -0.48 -32.65
N ARG A 45 -13.20 -0.29 -33.20
CA ARG A 45 -11.95 -0.57 -32.48
C ARG A 45 -11.81 0.22 -31.18
N LEU A 46 -12.12 1.52 -31.21
CA LEU A 46 -12.10 2.39 -30.03
C LEU A 46 -13.09 1.94 -28.96
N LYS A 47 -14.27 1.47 -29.37
CA LYS A 47 -15.26 0.92 -28.41
C LYS A 47 -14.75 -0.34 -27.73
N GLU A 48 -14.13 -1.26 -28.48
CA GLU A 48 -13.52 -2.46 -27.92
C GLU A 48 -12.37 -2.11 -26.96
N GLU A 49 -11.56 -1.12 -27.31
CA GLU A 49 -10.47 -0.63 -26.46
C GLU A 49 -10.99 0.00 -25.16
N ILE A 50 -12.05 0.80 -25.21
CA ILE A 50 -12.70 1.36 -24.02
C ILE A 50 -13.24 0.25 -23.11
N ASP A 51 -13.94 -0.74 -23.66
CA ASP A 51 -14.48 -1.87 -22.89
C ASP A 51 -13.35 -2.69 -22.22
N LEU A 52 -12.25 -2.93 -22.95
CA LEU A 52 -11.06 -3.59 -22.40
C LEU A 52 -10.46 -2.77 -21.24
N LEU A 53 -10.26 -1.47 -21.43
CA LEU A 53 -9.67 -0.60 -20.41
C LEU A 53 -10.55 -0.46 -19.18
N GLU A 54 -11.87 -0.48 -19.35
CA GLU A 54 -12.82 -0.48 -18.24
C GLU A 54 -12.72 -1.78 -17.41
N LYS A 55 -12.61 -2.93 -18.08
CA LYS A 55 -12.34 -4.21 -17.41
C LYS A 55 -11.01 -4.21 -16.67
N VAL A 56 -9.95 -3.68 -17.28
CA VAL A 56 -8.63 -3.54 -16.64
C VAL A 56 -8.72 -2.64 -15.41
N ARG A 57 -9.41 -1.49 -15.49
CA ARG A 57 -9.62 -0.58 -14.36
C ARG A 57 -10.30 -1.30 -13.20
N ILE A 58 -11.38 -2.03 -13.47
CA ILE A 58 -12.12 -2.79 -12.45
C ILE A 58 -11.23 -3.88 -11.81
N LEU A 59 -10.45 -4.60 -12.63
CA LEU A 59 -9.53 -5.61 -12.13
C LEU A 59 -8.47 -5.02 -11.20
N LEU A 60 -7.84 -3.92 -11.61
CA LEU A 60 -6.81 -3.26 -10.79
C LEU A 60 -7.39 -2.70 -9.50
N GLN A 61 -8.59 -2.12 -9.54
CA GLN A 61 -9.27 -1.63 -8.36
C GLN A 61 -9.53 -2.77 -7.36
N LYS A 62 -10.18 -3.86 -7.81
CA LYS A 62 -10.43 -5.04 -6.97
C LYS A 62 -9.15 -5.66 -6.42
N THR A 63 -8.09 -5.69 -7.23
CA THR A 63 -6.78 -6.20 -6.80
C THR A 63 -6.18 -5.30 -5.71
N SER A 64 -6.29 -3.99 -5.84
CA SER A 64 -5.83 -3.03 -4.83
C SER A 64 -6.60 -3.18 -3.52
N ASP A 65 -7.92 -3.28 -3.59
CA ASP A 65 -8.78 -3.43 -2.41
C ASP A 65 -8.50 -4.76 -1.69
N TYR A 66 -8.37 -5.85 -2.44
CA TYR A 66 -7.98 -7.16 -1.90
C TYR A 66 -6.61 -7.12 -1.24
N ALA A 67 -5.60 -6.53 -1.89
CA ALA A 67 -4.26 -6.41 -1.33
C ALA A 67 -4.25 -5.61 -0.01
N ARG A 68 -5.00 -4.50 0.07
CA ARG A 68 -5.13 -3.72 1.31
C ARG A 68 -5.78 -4.53 2.42
N GLU A 69 -6.84 -5.27 2.14
CA GLU A 69 -7.52 -6.10 3.13
C GLU A 69 -6.61 -7.23 3.64
N GLN A 70 -5.82 -7.86 2.76
CA GLN A 70 -4.84 -8.87 3.17
C GLN A 70 -3.76 -8.30 4.10
N VAL A 71 -3.17 -7.16 3.75
CA VAL A 71 -2.16 -6.49 4.58
C VAL A 71 -2.76 -6.05 5.91
N LYS A 72 -3.96 -5.48 5.89
CA LYS A 72 -4.71 -5.09 7.08
C LYS A 72 -4.86 -6.27 8.05
N GLN A 73 -5.34 -7.42 7.58
CA GLN A 73 -5.54 -8.60 8.42
C GLN A 73 -4.23 -9.11 9.03
N GLN A 74 -3.12 -9.07 8.28
CA GLN A 74 -1.81 -9.44 8.80
C GLN A 74 -1.32 -8.47 9.88
N ILE A 75 -1.47 -7.17 9.66
CA ILE A 75 -1.09 -6.16 10.66
C ILE A 75 -1.95 -6.31 11.91
N GLU A 76 -3.27 -6.42 11.77
CA GLU A 76 -4.19 -6.66 12.91
C GLU A 76 -3.77 -7.88 13.72
N MET A 77 -3.47 -8.99 13.06
CA MET A 77 -3.05 -10.22 13.71
C MET A 77 -1.73 -10.05 14.48
N LEU A 78 -0.72 -9.44 13.86
CA LEU A 78 0.60 -9.26 14.46
C LEU A 78 0.55 -8.31 15.67
N VAL A 79 -0.14 -7.17 15.52
CA VAL A 79 -0.26 -6.19 16.60
C VAL A 79 -1.12 -6.75 17.73
N THR A 80 -2.22 -7.44 17.42
CA THR A 80 -3.05 -8.11 18.43
C THR A 80 -2.24 -9.13 19.23
N ARG A 81 -1.48 -10.00 18.56
CA ARG A 81 -0.63 -10.98 19.26
C ARG A 81 0.43 -10.32 20.13
N CYS A 82 1.01 -9.21 19.68
CA CYS A 82 1.96 -8.43 20.47
C CYS A 82 1.30 -7.87 21.74
N LEU A 83 0.14 -7.23 21.59
CA LEU A 83 -0.61 -6.69 22.71
C LEU A 83 -1.04 -7.78 23.69
N GLN A 84 -1.50 -8.93 23.19
CA GLN A 84 -1.91 -10.05 24.02
C GLN A 84 -0.74 -10.69 24.77
N PHE A 85 0.44 -10.76 24.15
CA PHE A 85 1.64 -11.25 24.79
C PHE A 85 2.09 -10.34 25.94
N ILE A 86 1.93 -9.02 25.79
CA ILE A 86 2.41 -8.05 26.77
C ILE A 86 1.37 -7.80 27.87
N PHE A 87 0.10 -7.58 27.50
CA PHE A 87 -0.97 -7.11 28.39
C PHE A 87 -2.05 -8.15 28.70
N GLY A 88 -2.01 -9.34 28.08
CA GLY A 88 -2.98 -10.43 28.26
C GLY A 88 -4.05 -10.55 27.17
N GLU A 89 -4.81 -11.63 27.16
CA GLU A 89 -5.60 -12.10 26.00
C GLU A 89 -6.81 -11.21 25.60
N ASN A 90 -7.27 -10.34 26.49
CA ASN A 90 -8.51 -9.58 26.33
C ASN A 90 -8.40 -8.30 25.49
N ILE A 91 -7.33 -8.15 24.71
CA ILE A 91 -7.04 -6.96 23.91
C ILE A 91 -6.85 -7.32 22.44
N GLU A 92 -7.46 -6.53 21.55
CA GLU A 92 -7.33 -6.69 20.11
C GLU A 92 -7.00 -5.34 19.46
N PHE A 93 -6.25 -5.40 18.35
CA PHE A 93 -5.98 -4.26 17.50
C PHE A 93 -6.79 -4.35 16.21
N LYS A 94 -7.46 -3.25 15.87
CA LYS A 94 -8.32 -3.14 14.69
C LYS A 94 -7.98 -1.92 13.86
N ILE A 95 -8.08 -2.08 12.55
CA ILE A 95 -7.87 -1.02 11.56
C ILE A 95 -9.17 -0.83 10.80
N GLU A 96 -9.70 0.38 10.84
CA GLU A 96 -10.81 0.77 9.97
C GLU A 96 -10.25 1.48 8.74
N LEU A 97 -10.44 0.88 7.56
CA LEU A 97 -10.08 1.50 6.30
C LEU A 97 -11.29 2.27 5.77
N SER A 98 -11.09 3.54 5.45
CA SER A 98 -12.11 4.40 4.87
C SER A 98 -11.55 5.15 3.67
N GLU A 99 -12.42 5.81 2.92
CA GLU A 99 -12.02 6.67 1.80
C GLU A 99 -12.59 8.07 2.00
N VAL A 100 -11.71 9.05 2.15
CA VAL A 100 -12.08 10.45 2.35
C VAL A 100 -11.52 11.25 1.19
N ARG A 101 -12.42 11.85 0.38
CA ARG A 101 -12.06 12.68 -0.79
C ARG A 101 -11.15 11.96 -1.81
N GLY A 102 -11.40 10.67 -2.05
CA GLY A 102 -10.62 9.87 -2.99
C GLY A 102 -9.25 9.44 -2.46
N ARG A 103 -8.99 9.60 -1.16
CA ARG A 103 -7.77 9.15 -0.50
C ARG A 103 -8.10 8.05 0.51
N PRO A 104 -7.36 6.93 0.50
CA PRO A 104 -7.52 5.91 1.53
C PRO A 104 -7.03 6.48 2.86
N GLU A 105 -7.87 6.35 3.88
CA GLU A 105 -7.55 6.65 5.27
C GLU A 105 -7.62 5.37 6.10
N ALA A 106 -6.83 5.33 7.18
CA ALA A 106 -6.81 4.22 8.11
C ALA A 106 -6.89 4.78 9.53
N GLU A 107 -7.92 4.39 10.27
CA GLU A 107 -8.03 4.66 11.69
C GLU A 107 -7.71 3.42 12.51
N PHE A 108 -7.01 3.62 13.63
CA PHE A 108 -6.57 2.55 14.51
C PHE A 108 -7.43 2.52 15.77
N TYR A 109 -7.75 1.30 16.20
CA TYR A 109 -8.59 1.04 17.35
C TYR A 109 -8.01 -0.08 18.21
N VAL A 110 -8.23 0.04 19.51
CA VAL A 110 -7.98 -1.00 20.50
C VAL A 110 -9.34 -1.45 21.04
N VAL A 111 -9.60 -2.75 20.95
CA VAL A 111 -10.79 -3.38 21.49
C VAL A 111 -10.39 -4.13 22.75
N SER A 112 -10.97 -3.78 23.89
CA SER A 112 -10.77 -4.49 25.16
C SER A 112 -12.05 -5.22 25.57
N SER A 113 -11.94 -6.49 25.93
CA SER A 113 -13.05 -7.34 26.36
C SER A 113 -13.06 -7.51 27.88
N TYR A 114 -14.18 -7.19 28.52
CA TYR A 114 -14.40 -7.37 29.96
C TYR A 114 -15.68 -8.17 30.15
N GLY A 115 -15.56 -9.50 30.23
CA GLY A 115 -16.72 -10.39 30.19
C GLY A 115 -17.52 -10.19 28.91
N ASP A 116 -18.79 -9.81 29.04
CA ASP A 116 -19.69 -9.56 27.90
C ASP A 116 -19.55 -8.14 27.31
N THR A 117 -18.79 -7.25 27.93
CA THR A 117 -18.65 -5.86 27.47
C THR A 117 -17.40 -5.69 26.63
N ARG A 118 -17.56 -5.10 25.43
CA ARG A 118 -16.46 -4.68 24.57
C ARG A 118 -16.34 -3.17 24.56
N VAL A 119 -15.14 -2.68 24.85
CA VAL A 119 -14.80 -1.25 24.82
C VAL A 119 -13.89 -1.00 23.63
N ILE A 120 -14.28 -0.08 22.75
CA ILE A 120 -13.52 0.30 21.56
C ILE A 120 -13.01 1.72 21.78
N THR A 121 -11.71 1.91 21.72
CA THR A 121 -11.04 3.21 21.95
C THR A 121 -9.93 3.41 20.95
N LYS A 122 -9.65 4.65 20.56
CA LYS A 122 -8.42 4.94 19.80
C LYS A 122 -7.20 4.71 20.69
N PRO A 123 -6.05 4.26 20.16
CA PRO A 123 -4.84 4.03 20.95
C PRO A 123 -4.46 5.21 21.85
N GLN A 124 -4.59 6.45 21.36
CA GLN A 124 -4.29 7.66 22.13
C GLN A 124 -5.27 7.93 23.28
N ASP A 125 -6.48 7.40 23.19
CA ASP A 125 -7.54 7.52 24.20
C ASP A 125 -7.55 6.31 25.15
N ALA A 126 -6.91 5.21 24.74
CA ALA A 126 -6.80 3.97 25.49
C ALA A 126 -5.66 4.04 26.51
N ARG A 127 -5.97 3.70 27.77
CA ARG A 127 -5.06 3.36 28.90
C ARG A 127 -3.55 3.72 28.75
N GLY A 128 -3.24 5.00 28.62
CA GLY A 128 -1.90 5.57 28.87
C GLY A 128 -0.83 5.32 27.79
N GLY A 129 0.32 6.00 27.95
CA GLY A 129 1.40 6.01 26.96
C GLY A 129 2.03 4.64 26.67
N GLY A 130 1.94 3.68 27.60
CA GLY A 130 2.52 2.35 27.43
C GLY A 130 1.87 1.52 26.32
N ILE A 131 0.55 1.56 26.17
CA ILE A 131 -0.14 0.86 25.07
C ILE A 131 0.25 1.49 23.73
N VAL A 132 0.29 2.82 23.66
CA VAL A 132 0.68 3.56 22.45
C VAL A 132 2.10 3.18 22.01
N ASP A 133 3.06 3.11 22.95
CA ASP A 133 4.44 2.72 22.66
C ASP A 133 4.52 1.30 22.10
N VAL A 134 3.79 0.36 22.69
CA VAL A 134 3.76 -1.04 22.25
C VAL A 134 3.11 -1.18 20.87
N ILE A 135 1.99 -0.49 20.62
CA ILE A 135 1.34 -0.48 19.31
C ILE A 135 2.28 0.10 18.26
N SER A 136 2.95 1.22 18.57
CA SER A 136 3.92 1.86 17.68
C SER A 136 5.07 0.92 17.32
N LEU A 137 5.64 0.22 18.31
CA LEU A 137 6.68 -0.78 18.10
C LEU A 137 6.17 -1.96 17.24
N ALA A 138 5.00 -2.50 17.59
CA ALA A 138 4.39 -3.63 16.89
C ALA A 138 4.06 -3.30 15.44
N LEU A 139 3.53 -2.10 15.16
CA LEU A 139 3.22 -1.62 13.81
C LEU A 139 4.49 -1.50 12.96
N ARG A 140 5.58 -0.94 13.51
CA ARG A 140 6.85 -0.85 12.77
C ARG A 140 7.37 -2.24 12.40
N ILE A 141 7.33 -3.19 13.34
CA ILE A 141 7.72 -4.58 13.08
C ILE A 141 6.77 -5.19 12.04
N ALA A 142 5.45 -5.03 12.18
CA ALA A 142 4.47 -5.58 11.25
C ALA A 142 4.66 -5.05 9.83
N ILE A 143 4.89 -3.75 9.65
CA ILE A 143 5.17 -3.15 8.34
C ILE A 143 6.44 -3.75 7.73
N ILE A 144 7.51 -3.89 8.51
CA ILE A 144 8.76 -4.50 8.06
C ILE A 144 8.54 -5.95 7.60
N GLN A 145 7.66 -6.71 8.27
CA GLN A 145 7.39 -8.11 7.92
C GLN A 145 6.41 -8.26 6.76
N CYS A 146 5.42 -7.38 6.65
CA CYS A 146 4.40 -7.41 5.60
C CYS A 146 4.90 -6.79 4.28
N SER A 147 5.93 -5.94 4.31
CA SER A 147 6.50 -5.38 3.10
C SER A 147 7.39 -6.40 2.39
N ASN A 148 7.04 -6.77 1.15
CA ASN A 148 7.89 -7.57 0.25
C ASN A 148 9.20 -6.88 -0.14
N THR A 149 9.37 -5.60 0.20
CA THR A 149 10.63 -4.88 0.09
C THR A 149 11.53 -5.33 1.23
N TYR A 150 12.27 -6.41 1.00
CA TYR A 150 13.15 -7.03 1.98
C TYR A 150 14.26 -6.04 2.41
N VAL A 151 14.01 -5.27 3.46
CA VAL A 151 15.04 -4.43 4.07
C VAL A 151 15.94 -5.34 4.88
N ASN A 152 17.04 -5.77 4.25
CA ASN A 152 18.14 -6.43 4.92
C ASN A 152 18.74 -5.48 5.96
N GLY A 153 18.88 -5.93 7.20
CA GLY A 153 19.53 -5.16 8.26
C GLY A 153 18.91 -5.35 9.64
N PRO A 154 19.57 -4.84 10.68
CA PRO A 154 19.07 -4.87 12.04
C PRO A 154 17.87 -3.95 12.23
N ILE A 155 17.05 -4.24 13.24
CA ILE A 155 16.11 -3.26 13.80
C ILE A 155 16.88 -2.45 14.83
N ILE A 156 16.95 -1.14 14.66
CA ILE A 156 17.56 -0.22 15.62
C ILE A 156 16.44 0.42 16.45
N LEU A 157 16.51 0.28 17.77
CA LEU A 157 15.56 0.81 18.72
C LEU A 157 16.26 1.76 19.69
N ASP A 158 15.79 2.99 19.79
CA ASP A 158 16.28 3.98 20.75
C ASP A 158 15.19 4.21 21.82
N GLU A 159 15.51 3.87 23.07
CA GLU A 159 14.62 3.82 24.23
C GLU A 159 13.21 3.25 23.93
N PRO A 160 13.09 1.99 23.43
CA PRO A 160 11.78 1.42 23.19
C PRO A 160 10.99 1.24 24.49
N ALA A 161 9.66 1.33 24.39
CA ALA A 161 8.74 1.06 25.50
C ALA A 161 8.96 1.93 26.75
N LYS A 162 9.43 3.18 26.55
CA LYS A 162 9.72 4.14 27.61
C LYS A 162 8.54 4.40 28.56
N HIS A 163 7.32 4.37 28.03
CA HIS A 163 6.10 4.64 28.81
C HIS A 163 5.42 3.37 29.33
N VAL A 164 6.03 2.20 29.14
CA VAL A 164 5.49 0.94 29.65
C VAL A 164 5.82 0.79 31.13
N SER A 165 4.84 0.40 31.94
CA SER A 165 5.06 0.19 33.39
C SER A 165 6.04 -0.95 33.64
N SER A 166 6.72 -0.89 34.78
CA SER A 166 7.76 -1.87 35.18
C SER A 166 7.26 -3.31 35.26
N GLU A 167 5.96 -3.53 35.47
CA GLU A 167 5.36 -4.87 35.49
C GLU A 167 5.33 -5.52 34.08
N TYR A 168 5.21 -4.73 33.01
CA TYR A 168 5.12 -5.24 31.63
C TYR A 168 6.44 -5.17 30.87
N ILE A 169 7.46 -4.47 31.39
CA ILE A 169 8.73 -4.31 30.69
C ILE A 169 9.43 -5.65 30.43
N ALA A 170 9.33 -6.59 31.36
CA ALA A 170 9.84 -7.94 31.17
C ALA A 170 9.18 -8.62 29.98
N ASN A 171 7.85 -8.50 29.84
CA ASN A 171 7.11 -9.05 28.70
C ASN A 171 7.55 -8.41 27.38
N VAL A 172 7.79 -7.09 27.35
CA VAL A 172 8.33 -6.40 26.17
C VAL A 172 9.73 -6.95 25.81
N ALA A 173 10.59 -7.16 26.81
CA ALA A 173 11.93 -7.72 26.63
C ALA A 173 11.87 -9.13 26.01
N TYR A 174 11.03 -10.00 26.55
CA TYR A 174 10.81 -11.34 26.02
C TYR A 174 10.22 -11.31 24.61
N PHE A 175 9.27 -10.41 24.35
CA PHE A 175 8.69 -10.23 23.03
C PHE A 175 9.77 -9.88 22.00
N LEU A 176 10.59 -8.85 22.26
CA LEU A 176 11.69 -8.45 21.38
C LEU A 176 12.67 -9.61 21.12
N LYS A 177 12.96 -10.41 22.15
CA LYS A 177 13.79 -11.61 22.01
C LYS A 177 13.16 -12.65 21.07
N GLN A 178 11.87 -12.91 21.19
CA GLN A 178 11.15 -13.86 20.33
C GLN A 178 11.09 -13.35 18.89
N ILE A 179 10.81 -12.05 18.69
CA ILE A 179 10.82 -11.42 17.36
C ILE A 179 12.18 -11.59 16.69
N SER A 180 13.27 -11.32 17.40
CA SER A 180 14.63 -11.52 16.88
C SER A 180 14.87 -12.96 16.42
N LYS A 181 14.44 -13.95 17.22
CA LYS A 181 14.59 -15.38 16.92
C LYS A 181 13.73 -15.84 15.75
N VAL A 182 12.43 -15.52 15.78
CA VAL A 182 11.44 -15.96 14.78
C VAL A 182 11.77 -15.37 13.41
N PHE A 183 12.04 -14.07 13.35
CA PHE A 183 12.33 -13.38 12.09
C PHE A 183 13.81 -13.41 11.72
N LYS A 184 14.65 -14.10 12.52
CA LYS A 184 16.11 -14.20 12.34
C LYS A 184 16.74 -12.84 12.06
N ARG A 185 16.34 -11.83 12.84
CA ARG A 185 16.73 -10.44 12.63
C ARG A 185 17.43 -9.90 13.86
N GLN A 186 18.59 -9.29 13.66
CA GLN A 186 19.33 -8.63 14.72
C GLN A 186 18.54 -7.41 15.22
N ILE A 187 18.51 -7.24 16.54
CA ILE A 187 17.98 -6.03 17.17
C ILE A 187 19.14 -5.35 17.89
N ILE A 188 19.33 -4.06 17.59
CA ILE A 188 20.28 -3.18 18.29
C ILE A 188 19.44 -2.20 19.08
N MET A 189 19.64 -2.15 20.39
CA MET A 189 18.78 -1.38 21.29
C MET A 189 19.62 -0.50 22.21
N VAL A 190 19.25 0.77 22.29
CA VAL A 190 19.76 1.73 23.28
C VAL A 190 18.69 1.90 24.35
N THR A 191 19.03 1.67 25.61
CA THR A 191 18.08 1.80 26.72
C THR A 191 18.81 1.97 28.05
N HIS A 192 18.18 2.68 28.98
CA HIS A 192 18.60 2.74 30.38
C HIS A 192 17.89 1.68 31.24
N ASN A 193 16.96 0.90 30.67
CA ASN A 193 16.21 -0.11 31.41
C ASN A 193 17.00 -1.41 31.58
N GLN A 194 17.26 -1.79 32.83
CA GLN A 194 18.11 -2.95 33.16
C GLN A 194 17.52 -4.28 32.65
N PHE A 195 16.20 -4.49 32.73
CA PHE A 195 15.56 -5.73 32.26
C PHE A 195 15.75 -5.95 30.75
N LEU A 196 15.66 -4.88 29.97
CA LEU A 196 15.88 -4.93 28.53
C LEU A 196 17.34 -5.29 28.19
N SER A 197 18.30 -4.82 29.00
CA SER A 197 19.72 -5.13 28.84
C SER A 197 20.06 -6.56 29.26
N GLU A 198 19.46 -7.08 30.34
CA GLU A 198 19.75 -8.42 30.88
C GLU A 198 19.29 -9.58 29.97
N ILE A 199 18.25 -9.35 29.16
CA ILE A 199 17.73 -10.37 28.23
C ILE A 199 18.50 -10.42 26.90
N ALA A 200 19.31 -9.40 26.63
CA ALA A 200 20.08 -9.30 25.40
C ALA A 200 21.09 -10.46 25.29
N ASP A 201 21.41 -10.86 24.05
CA ASP A 201 22.50 -11.82 23.83
C ASP A 201 23.86 -11.22 24.19
N LEU A 202 23.99 -9.90 23.95
CA LEU A 202 25.18 -9.10 24.22
C LEU A 202 24.75 -7.72 24.72
N ALA A 203 25.33 -7.29 25.85
CA ALA A 203 25.05 -6.00 26.45
C ALA A 203 26.33 -5.17 26.61
N TYR A 204 26.25 -3.90 26.20
CA TYR A 204 27.30 -2.90 26.40
C TYR A 204 26.78 -1.81 27.34
N LYS A 205 27.63 -1.40 28.27
CA LYS A 205 27.39 -0.24 29.13
C LYS A 205 28.27 0.90 28.67
N VAL A 206 27.67 2.06 28.47
CA VAL A 206 28.36 3.30 28.09
C VAL A 206 28.30 4.26 29.27
N GLU A 207 29.46 4.73 29.72
CA GLU A 207 29.59 5.66 30.84
C GLU A 207 30.54 6.80 30.47
N ILE A 208 30.32 7.99 31.02
CA ILE A 208 31.25 9.11 30.86
C ILE A 208 32.32 9.00 31.95
N LYS A 209 33.59 8.96 31.55
CA LYS A 209 34.75 9.07 32.44
C LYS A 209 35.67 10.17 31.92
N ASP A 210 35.96 11.16 32.77
CA ASP A 210 36.82 12.31 32.43
C ASP A 210 36.41 13.05 31.13
N GLY A 211 35.11 13.10 30.85
CA GLY A 211 34.56 13.74 29.64
C GLY A 211 34.56 12.86 28.39
N GLU A 212 35.06 11.63 28.46
CA GLU A 212 35.09 10.67 27.36
C GLU A 212 34.04 9.57 27.57
N SER A 213 33.40 9.13 26.48
CA SER A 213 32.48 7.98 26.50
C SER A 213 33.26 6.68 26.50
N VAL A 214 33.20 5.94 27.61
CA VAL A 214 33.87 4.64 27.80
C VAL A 214 32.84 3.52 27.69
N VAL A 215 33.12 2.53 26.83
CA VAL A 215 32.25 1.38 26.57
C VAL A 215 32.81 0.13 27.24
N THR A 216 31.99 -0.57 28.02
CA THR A 216 32.35 -1.84 28.69
C THR A 216 31.34 -2.93 28.35
N VAL A 217 31.79 -4.16 28.13
CA VAL A 217 30.90 -5.32 27.91
C VAL A 217 30.40 -5.84 29.26
N CYS A 218 29.08 -5.98 29.42
CA CYS A 218 28.47 -6.40 30.68
C CYS A 218 28.18 -7.90 30.76
N SER A 219 27.73 -8.51 29.66
CA SER A 219 27.44 -9.94 29.60
C SER A 219 27.43 -10.42 28.16
N SER A 220 28.15 -11.52 27.90
CA SER A 220 27.97 -12.37 26.72
C SER A 220 27.41 -13.71 27.19
N LYS A 221 26.17 -14.03 26.87
CA LYS A 221 25.71 -15.41 27.03
C LYS A 221 26.31 -16.21 25.88
N GLU A 222 27.43 -16.88 26.13
CA GLU A 222 27.95 -17.90 25.20
C GLU A 222 26.86 -18.96 25.00
N ASN A 223 26.59 -19.26 23.72
CA ASN A 223 25.51 -20.12 23.26
C ASN A 223 25.53 -21.50 23.94
N ALA A 224 24.36 -21.96 24.39
CA ALA A 224 24.01 -23.38 24.46
C ALA A 224 23.13 -23.73 23.25
#